data_AF-G3IJ50-F1
#
_entry.id   AF-G3IJ50-F1
#
_cell.length_a   1.000
_cell.length_b   1.000
_cell.length_c   1.000
_cell.angle_alpha   90.00
_cell.angle_beta   90.00
_cell.angle_gamma   90.00
#
_symmetry.space_group_name_H-M   'P 1'
#
loop_
_entity.id
_entity.type
_entity.pdbx_description
1 polymer ?
#
loop_
_entity_poly.entity_id
_entity_poly.type
_entity_poly.pdbx_seq_one_letter_code
_entity_poly.pdbx_strand_id
1 'polypeptide(L)'
;MGEVWQCGGQLEIIPCSVVGHVFRTKSPHTFPKGTSVIARNQVRLAEVWMDSYKKIFYRRNLQAAKIVQENNFGDISERLQLREQLHCHNFSWYLHNVYPEMFVPDLNPTFYGAIKNLGTNQCLDVGENNRGGKPLIMYVCHNLGGNQYFEYTSQRDLRHNIGKQLCLHASASTLGLRSCQFTGKNSKVPKDEEWELTQPCPAGKRKVSKAADKRSIKWVQLMARAVVYSHGNMLRFLVLASLVLYGHSTQDFPETNARVVGGTEAQRNSWPSQISLQYLSGGSWYHTCGGTLIRRNWVMTAAHCVDSQRTFRVVVGDHNLSQNDGTEQYVSVQKIVVHPNWNKNNVAAGYEGGGASRGVGAGAAWPQGMEWWPETLCVAFVAWPC
;
A
#
# COMPACT_ATOMS: atom_id res chain seq x y z
N MET A 1 6.93 -5.56 -9.90
CA MET A 1 7.50 -6.42 -8.83
C MET A 1 7.20 -7.89 -9.06
N GLY A 2 5.96 -8.37 -8.91
CA GLY A 2 5.63 -9.79 -9.07
C GLY A 2 5.98 -10.39 -10.44
N GLU A 3 5.79 -9.62 -11.52
CA GLU A 3 6.13 -9.98 -12.91
C GLU A 3 7.64 -10.20 -13.09
N VAL A 4 8.45 -9.13 -12.95
CA VAL A 4 9.92 -9.13 -13.12
C VAL A 4 10.58 -10.35 -12.46
N TRP A 5 10.37 -10.57 -11.16
CA TRP A 5 11.03 -11.65 -10.44
C TRP A 5 10.55 -13.05 -10.83
N GLN A 6 9.24 -13.25 -11.02
CA GLN A 6 8.71 -14.58 -11.38
C GLN A 6 9.10 -14.98 -12.81
N CYS A 7 9.31 -14.01 -13.70
CA CYS A 7 9.66 -14.25 -15.10
C CYS A 7 11.18 -14.15 -15.39
N GLY A 8 12.03 -14.32 -14.35
CA GLY A 8 13.49 -14.45 -14.50
C GLY A 8 14.29 -13.14 -14.52
N GLY A 9 13.63 -11.98 -14.39
CA GLY A 9 14.29 -10.69 -14.18
C GLY A 9 14.72 -10.46 -12.74
N GLN A 10 15.45 -9.36 -12.51
CA GLN A 10 15.93 -8.93 -11.19
C GLN A 10 15.47 -7.50 -10.91
N LEU A 11 15.31 -7.14 -9.64
CA LEU A 11 14.95 -5.79 -9.22
C LEU A 11 15.94 -5.31 -8.15
N GLU A 12 16.76 -4.34 -8.53
CA GLU A 12 17.85 -3.84 -7.68
C GLU A 12 17.61 -2.38 -7.27
N ILE A 13 18.08 -2.02 -6.07
CA ILE A 13 18.25 -0.63 -5.65
C ILE A 13 19.75 -0.35 -5.74
N ILE A 14 20.16 0.49 -6.69
CA ILE A 14 21.57 0.83 -6.92
C ILE A 14 21.95 2.00 -6.00
N PRO A 15 22.76 1.80 -4.93
CA PRO A 15 23.00 2.86 -3.94
C PRO A 15 23.77 4.07 -4.50
N CYS A 16 24.51 3.88 -5.60
CA CYS A 16 25.21 4.94 -6.32
C CYS A 16 24.29 5.80 -7.21
N SER A 17 23.06 5.33 -7.48
CA SER A 17 22.07 6.03 -8.32
C SER A 17 21.02 6.69 -7.42
N VAL A 18 21.26 7.95 -7.06
CA VAL A 18 20.39 8.69 -6.14
C VAL A 18 19.48 9.64 -6.92
N VAL A 19 18.17 9.55 -6.66
CA VAL A 19 17.15 10.43 -7.21
C VAL A 19 16.30 10.95 -6.06
N GLY A 20 16.17 12.29 -5.96
CA GLY A 20 15.30 12.93 -4.98
C GLY A 20 13.82 12.72 -5.29
N HIS A 21 13.00 12.54 -4.27
CA HIS A 21 11.55 12.45 -4.42
C HIS A 21 10.82 13.32 -3.39
N VAL A 22 10.01 14.26 -3.88
CA VAL A 22 9.17 15.10 -3.03
C VAL A 22 7.92 14.32 -2.62
N PHE A 23 7.91 13.83 -1.37
CA PHE A 23 6.81 13.03 -0.87
C PHE A 23 5.59 13.84 -0.43
N ARG A 24 4.41 13.46 -0.94
CA ARG A 24 3.11 14.06 -0.57
C ARG A 24 2.33 13.13 0.37
N THR A 25 1.63 13.70 1.34
CA THR A 25 0.72 12.94 2.24
C THR A 25 -0.64 12.67 1.59
N LYS A 26 -1.03 13.47 0.59
CA LYS A 26 -2.29 13.34 -0.15
C LYS A 26 -2.01 13.39 -1.65
N SER A 27 -2.75 12.60 -2.43
CA SER A 27 -2.66 12.59 -3.89
C SER A 27 -2.99 13.99 -4.45
N PRO A 28 -2.16 14.58 -5.33
CA PRO A 28 -2.53 15.79 -6.05
C PRO A 28 -3.57 15.53 -7.16
N HIS A 29 -3.82 14.25 -7.49
CA HIS A 29 -4.73 13.85 -8.56
C HIS A 29 -6.04 13.30 -8.00
N THR A 30 -7.15 13.78 -8.56
CA THR A 30 -8.49 13.21 -8.37
C THR A 30 -8.68 11.99 -9.28
N PHE A 31 -8.90 10.81 -8.70
CA PHE A 31 -9.23 9.61 -9.48
C PHE A 31 -10.69 9.68 -9.97
N PRO A 32 -10.98 9.61 -11.29
CA PRO A 32 -12.33 9.80 -11.83
C PRO A 32 -13.39 8.80 -11.33
N LYS A 33 -12.95 7.65 -10.79
CA LYS A 33 -13.82 6.61 -10.16
C LYS A 33 -13.49 6.40 -8.67
N GLY A 34 -12.86 7.39 -8.04
CA GLY A 34 -12.41 7.33 -6.65
C GLY A 34 -11.31 6.29 -6.39
N THR A 35 -11.07 5.99 -5.11
CA THR A 35 -10.05 5.02 -4.65
C THR A 35 -10.34 3.58 -5.06
N SER A 36 -11.56 3.28 -5.56
CA SER A 36 -11.94 1.95 -6.06
C SER A 36 -11.01 1.43 -7.17
N VAL A 37 -10.42 2.34 -7.96
CA VAL A 37 -9.44 2.02 -9.00
C VAL A 37 -8.19 1.35 -8.42
N ILE A 38 -7.74 1.76 -7.23
CA ILE A 38 -6.57 1.20 -6.56
C ILE A 38 -6.85 -0.26 -6.15
N ALA A 39 -7.99 -0.49 -5.47
CA ALA A 39 -8.41 -1.84 -5.10
C ALA A 39 -8.61 -2.75 -6.32
N ARG A 40 -9.19 -2.22 -7.41
CA ARG A 40 -9.33 -2.94 -8.68
C ARG A 40 -7.98 -3.35 -9.27
N ASN A 41 -7.01 -2.44 -9.31
CA ASN A 41 -5.67 -2.72 -9.84
C ASN A 41 -4.91 -3.74 -8.98
N GLN A 42 -5.06 -3.68 -7.65
CA GLN A 42 -4.54 -4.69 -6.73
C GLN A 42 -5.17 -6.07 -6.96
N VAL A 43 -6.49 -6.15 -7.19
CA VAL A 43 -7.17 -7.41 -7.55
C VAL A 43 -6.61 -7.98 -8.85
N ARG A 44 -6.45 -7.17 -9.90
CA ARG A 44 -5.87 -7.61 -11.19
C ARG A 44 -4.47 -8.21 -11.01
N LEU A 45 -3.61 -7.56 -10.23
CA LEU A 45 -2.28 -8.07 -9.90
C LEU A 45 -2.36 -9.39 -9.12
N ALA A 46 -3.23 -9.47 -8.11
CA ALA A 46 -3.39 -10.65 -7.28
C ALA A 46 -3.93 -11.86 -8.06
N GLU A 47 -4.89 -11.65 -8.96
CA GLU A 47 -5.44 -12.68 -9.83
C GLU A 47 -4.40 -13.28 -10.78
N VAL A 48 -3.53 -12.44 -11.37
CA VAL A 48 -2.49 -12.88 -12.33
C VAL A 48 -1.26 -13.47 -11.63
N TRP A 49 -0.81 -12.90 -10.51
CA TRP A 49 0.55 -13.13 -9.97
C TRP A 49 0.64 -13.77 -8.59
N MET A 50 -0.45 -13.91 -7.82
CA MET A 50 -0.40 -14.39 -6.42
C MET A 50 -0.98 -15.79 -6.19
N ASP A 51 -1.35 -16.51 -7.25
CA ASP A 51 -1.84 -17.90 -7.21
C ASP A 51 -2.90 -18.17 -6.13
N SER A 52 -2.65 -19.05 -5.16
CA SER A 52 -3.54 -19.32 -4.03
C SER A 52 -3.45 -18.26 -2.92
N TYR A 53 -2.33 -17.54 -2.82
CA TYR A 53 -2.04 -16.55 -1.77
C TYR A 53 -2.89 -15.28 -1.90
N LYS A 54 -3.50 -15.01 -3.06
CA LYS A 54 -4.52 -13.95 -3.24
C LYS A 54 -5.68 -14.05 -2.25
N LYS A 55 -6.00 -15.26 -1.76
CA LYS A 55 -7.01 -15.47 -0.70
C LYS A 55 -6.69 -14.73 0.61
N ILE A 56 -5.41 -14.59 0.96
CA ILE A 56 -4.96 -13.85 2.15
C ILE A 56 -5.25 -12.35 1.98
N PHE A 57 -5.00 -11.81 0.79
CA PHE A 57 -5.31 -10.42 0.44
C PHE A 57 -6.82 -10.15 0.49
N TYR A 58 -7.64 -10.99 -0.16
CA TYR A 58 -9.10 -10.83 -0.16
C TYR A 58 -9.72 -10.97 1.22
N ARG A 59 -9.21 -11.86 2.09
CA ARG A 59 -9.67 -12.01 3.47
C ARG A 59 -9.55 -10.70 4.29
N ARG A 60 -8.54 -9.88 4.00
CA ARG A 60 -8.22 -8.65 4.74
C ARG A 60 -8.77 -7.39 4.10
N ASN A 61 -8.97 -7.39 2.79
CA ASN A 61 -9.52 -6.29 2.03
C ASN A 61 -10.92 -6.67 1.48
N LEU A 62 -11.96 -6.34 2.25
CA LEU A 62 -13.35 -6.63 1.87
C LEU A 62 -13.77 -5.95 0.55
N GLN A 63 -13.18 -4.79 0.21
CA GLN A 63 -13.43 -4.13 -1.07
C GLN A 63 -12.85 -4.96 -2.23
N ALA A 64 -11.64 -5.50 -2.07
CA ALA A 64 -11.03 -6.41 -3.05
C ALA A 64 -11.82 -7.71 -3.17
N ALA A 65 -12.26 -8.32 -2.05
CA ALA A 65 -13.11 -9.51 -2.06
C ALA A 65 -14.43 -9.26 -2.82
N LYS A 66 -15.08 -8.11 -2.59
CA LYS A 66 -16.30 -7.72 -3.30
C LYS A 66 -16.06 -7.57 -4.81
N ILE A 67 -14.96 -6.92 -5.22
CA ILE A 67 -14.60 -6.77 -6.64
C ILE A 67 -14.41 -8.13 -7.32
N VAL A 68 -13.85 -9.13 -6.63
CA VAL A 68 -13.71 -10.50 -7.16
C VAL A 68 -15.07 -11.19 -7.26
N GLN A 69 -15.91 -11.12 -6.22
CA GLN A 69 -17.26 -11.70 -6.22
C GLN A 69 -18.17 -11.13 -7.33
N GLU A 70 -18.04 -9.83 -7.62
CA GLU A 70 -18.77 -9.13 -8.68
C GLU A 70 -18.10 -9.23 -10.06
N ASN A 71 -16.96 -9.94 -10.18
CA ASN A 71 -16.11 -10.00 -11.37
C ASN A 71 -15.73 -8.63 -11.97
N ASN A 72 -15.66 -7.60 -11.12
CA ASN A 72 -15.53 -6.19 -11.52
C ASN A 72 -14.06 -5.71 -11.61
N PHE A 73 -13.13 -6.64 -11.89
CA PHE A 73 -11.73 -6.32 -12.15
C PHE A 73 -11.39 -6.24 -13.66
N GLY A 74 -12.31 -6.68 -14.52
CA GLY A 74 -12.17 -6.66 -15.98
C GLY A 74 -11.19 -7.72 -16.50
N ASP A 75 -11.13 -7.88 -17.82
CA ASP A 75 -10.37 -8.96 -18.45
C ASP A 75 -8.85 -8.91 -18.12
N ILE A 76 -8.28 -10.09 -17.88
CA ILE A 76 -6.87 -10.34 -17.56
C ILE A 76 -6.24 -11.40 -18.48
N SER A 77 -6.97 -11.87 -19.50
CA SER A 77 -6.56 -12.97 -20.37
C SER A 77 -5.19 -12.76 -21.02
N GLU A 78 -4.93 -11.56 -21.57
CA GLU A 78 -3.63 -11.18 -22.13
C GLU A 78 -2.48 -11.31 -21.11
N ARG A 79 -2.73 -11.01 -19.84
CA ARG A 79 -1.72 -11.04 -18.77
C ARG A 79 -1.50 -12.46 -18.23
N LEU A 80 -2.52 -13.31 -18.27
CA LEU A 80 -2.37 -14.75 -18.02
C LEU A 80 -1.57 -15.41 -19.15
N GLN A 81 -1.88 -15.08 -20.41
CA GLN A 81 -1.14 -15.58 -21.58
C GLN A 81 0.33 -15.12 -21.55
N LEU A 82 0.61 -13.85 -21.22
CA LEU A 82 1.98 -13.35 -21.06
C LEU A 82 2.75 -14.14 -19.99
N ARG A 83 2.13 -14.43 -18.85
CA ARG A 83 2.73 -15.21 -17.75
C ARG A 83 3.09 -16.64 -18.19
N GLU A 84 2.25 -17.24 -19.03
CA GLU A 84 2.48 -18.57 -19.60
C GLU A 84 3.59 -18.55 -20.67
N GLN A 85 3.56 -17.58 -21.60
CA GLN A 85 4.55 -17.40 -22.67
C GLN A 85 5.97 -17.15 -22.15
N LEU A 86 6.10 -16.39 -21.06
CA LEU A 86 7.37 -16.12 -20.40
C LEU A 86 7.81 -17.26 -19.44
N HIS A 87 7.05 -18.36 -19.37
CA HIS A 87 7.31 -19.51 -18.50
C HIS A 87 7.56 -19.14 -17.03
N CYS A 88 6.83 -18.13 -16.52
CA CYS A 88 7.12 -17.56 -15.21
C CYS A 88 6.87 -18.54 -14.07
N HIS A 89 7.70 -18.47 -13.04
CA HIS A 89 7.54 -19.19 -11.79
C HIS A 89 6.23 -18.84 -11.06
N ASN A 90 5.90 -19.66 -10.06
CA ASN A 90 4.74 -19.47 -9.20
C ASN A 90 5.06 -18.60 -7.96
N PHE A 91 4.04 -18.11 -7.28
CA PHE A 91 4.20 -17.20 -6.15
C PHE A 91 4.81 -17.90 -4.92
N SER A 92 4.70 -19.23 -4.83
CA SER A 92 5.42 -20.02 -3.83
C SER A 92 6.93 -19.98 -4.08
N TRP A 93 7.38 -20.08 -5.33
CA TRP A 93 8.79 -19.88 -5.68
C TRP A 93 9.26 -18.46 -5.35
N TYR A 94 8.45 -17.43 -5.63
CA TYR A 94 8.78 -16.03 -5.27
C TYR A 94 8.98 -15.88 -3.75
N LEU A 95 8.04 -16.38 -2.94
CA LEU A 95 8.14 -16.33 -1.48
C LEU A 95 9.33 -17.13 -0.93
N HIS A 96 9.74 -18.24 -1.58
CA HIS A 96 10.85 -19.05 -1.11
C HIS A 96 12.25 -18.54 -1.54
N ASN A 97 12.36 -17.90 -2.70
CA ASN A 97 13.66 -17.53 -3.29
C ASN A 97 13.93 -16.02 -3.29
N VAL A 98 12.88 -15.18 -3.33
CA VAL A 98 13.01 -13.72 -3.46
C VAL A 98 12.65 -13.00 -2.16
N TYR A 99 11.69 -13.50 -1.38
CA TYR A 99 11.30 -12.88 -0.10
C TYR A 99 11.11 -13.88 1.07
N PRO A 100 12.11 -14.74 1.36
CA PRO A 100 12.01 -15.84 2.35
C PRO A 100 11.90 -15.42 3.81
N GLU A 101 12.23 -14.16 4.14
CA GLU A 101 12.11 -13.56 5.47
C GLU A 101 10.71 -13.02 5.77
N MET A 102 9.82 -12.96 4.77
CA MET A 102 8.46 -12.49 4.95
C MET A 102 7.61 -13.53 5.71
N PHE A 103 6.96 -13.11 6.80
CA PHE A 103 5.89 -13.92 7.40
C PHE A 103 4.75 -14.09 6.40
N VAL A 104 4.52 -15.34 5.97
CA VAL A 104 3.39 -15.72 5.14
C VAL A 104 2.28 -16.28 6.05
N PRO A 105 1.12 -15.63 6.11
CA PRO A 105 -0.05 -16.11 6.86
C PRO A 105 -0.60 -17.42 6.29
N ASP A 106 -1.33 -18.20 7.09
CA ASP A 106 -1.95 -19.42 6.61
C ASP A 106 -2.94 -19.14 5.46
N LEU A 107 -2.83 -19.93 4.39
CA LEU A 107 -3.78 -19.91 3.28
C LEU A 107 -5.20 -20.22 3.76
N ASN A 108 -5.33 -21.15 4.74
CA ASN A 108 -6.57 -21.54 5.39
C ASN A 108 -6.34 -21.56 6.92
N PRO A 109 -6.40 -20.40 7.61
CA PRO A 109 -6.21 -20.33 9.06
C PRO A 109 -7.38 -21.01 9.75
N THR A 110 -7.14 -21.58 10.94
CA THR A 110 -8.20 -22.30 11.67
C THR A 110 -9.36 -21.37 12.04
N PHE A 111 -9.05 -20.10 12.37
CA PHE A 111 -10.05 -19.08 12.64
C PHE A 111 -9.59 -17.70 12.19
N TYR A 112 -10.52 -16.89 11.70
CA TYR A 112 -10.30 -15.48 11.37
C TYR A 112 -11.61 -14.69 11.46
N GLY A 113 -11.53 -13.36 11.58
CA GLY A 113 -12.67 -12.46 11.70
C GLY A 113 -12.74 -11.79 13.07
N ALA A 114 -13.95 -11.51 13.55
CA ALA A 114 -14.19 -10.81 14.81
C ALA A 114 -14.25 -11.75 16.01
N ILE A 115 -13.67 -11.33 17.14
CA ILE A 115 -13.69 -12.06 18.41
C ILE A 115 -14.80 -11.48 19.28
N LYS A 116 -15.92 -12.20 19.38
CA LYS A 116 -17.12 -11.72 20.09
C LYS A 116 -17.17 -12.23 21.53
N ASN A 117 -17.26 -11.31 22.49
CA ASN A 117 -17.57 -11.58 23.89
C ASN A 117 -19.09 -11.80 24.04
N LEU A 118 -19.52 -13.00 24.43
CA LEU A 118 -20.94 -13.33 24.62
C LEU A 118 -21.54 -12.76 25.92
N GLY A 119 -20.73 -12.31 26.87
CA GLY A 119 -21.20 -11.68 28.10
C GLY A 119 -21.64 -10.23 27.89
N THR A 120 -20.92 -9.47 27.06
CA THR A 120 -21.26 -8.08 26.72
C THR A 120 -21.88 -7.92 25.33
N ASN A 121 -21.94 -8.99 24.54
CA ASN A 121 -22.37 -8.99 23.13
C ASN A 121 -21.53 -8.09 22.20
N GLN A 122 -20.37 -7.62 22.67
CA GLN A 122 -19.41 -6.76 21.97
C GLN A 122 -18.25 -7.57 21.37
N CYS A 123 -17.52 -6.97 20.44
CA CYS A 123 -16.34 -7.54 19.81
C CYS A 123 -15.06 -6.89 20.35
N LEU A 124 -13.98 -7.67 20.42
CA LEU A 124 -12.64 -7.16 20.62
C LEU A 124 -12.28 -6.24 19.45
N ASP A 125 -11.75 -5.08 19.76
CA ASP A 125 -11.47 -4.03 18.78
C ASP A 125 -10.13 -3.37 19.13
N VAL A 126 -9.29 -3.10 18.12
CA VAL A 126 -7.98 -2.49 18.35
C VAL A 126 -8.07 -1.01 18.73
N GLY A 127 -9.21 -0.37 18.48
CA GLY A 127 -9.41 1.06 18.69
C GLY A 127 -8.67 1.92 17.67
N GLU A 128 -8.99 3.22 17.66
CA GLU A 128 -8.43 4.14 16.67
C GLU A 128 -6.92 4.35 16.83
N ASN A 129 -6.23 4.34 15.69
CA ASN A 129 -4.80 4.62 15.60
C ASN A 129 -3.94 3.75 16.53
N ASN A 130 -4.31 2.47 16.73
CA ASN A 130 -3.51 1.51 17.48
C ASN A 130 -2.45 0.86 16.57
N ARG A 131 -1.17 1.16 16.85
CA ARG A 131 0.00 0.62 16.12
C ARG A 131 0.79 -0.40 16.94
N GLY A 132 0.16 -0.92 18.00
CA GLY A 132 0.82 -1.56 19.13
C GLY A 132 1.07 -0.56 20.27
N GLY A 133 1.17 -1.08 21.50
CA GLY A 133 1.42 -0.30 22.71
C GLY A 133 0.19 0.36 23.37
N LYS A 134 -0.95 0.47 22.66
CA LYS A 134 -2.22 0.91 23.25
C LYS A 134 -3.06 -0.28 23.73
N PRO A 135 -3.87 -0.13 24.80
CA PRO A 135 -4.82 -1.15 25.22
C PRO A 135 -5.88 -1.42 24.14
N LEU A 136 -6.41 -2.63 24.16
CA LEU A 136 -7.56 -3.03 23.34
C LEU A 136 -8.87 -2.55 23.99
N ILE A 137 -9.91 -2.37 23.18
CA ILE A 137 -11.25 -1.99 23.66
C ILE A 137 -12.29 -3.07 23.30
N MET A 138 -13.44 -2.99 23.95
CA MET A 138 -14.65 -3.71 23.53
C MET A 138 -15.56 -2.73 22.78
N TYR A 139 -15.98 -3.09 21.56
CA TYR A 139 -16.81 -2.23 20.72
C TYR A 139 -17.99 -3.00 20.12
N VAL A 140 -18.97 -2.30 19.54
CA VAL A 140 -20.11 -2.94 18.87
C VAL A 140 -19.60 -3.79 17.70
N CYS A 141 -20.00 -5.07 17.64
CA CYS A 141 -19.64 -5.97 16.55
C CYS A 141 -20.23 -5.47 15.23
N HIS A 142 -19.39 -4.99 14.31
CA HIS A 142 -19.84 -4.42 13.03
C HIS A 142 -19.57 -5.33 11.82
N ASN A 143 -18.79 -6.41 11.99
CA ASN A 143 -18.48 -7.41 10.93
C ASN A 143 -17.82 -6.85 9.65
N LEU A 144 -17.26 -5.63 9.70
CA LEU A 144 -16.57 -4.98 8.56
C LEU A 144 -15.06 -5.30 8.50
N GLY A 145 -14.59 -6.27 9.27
CA GLY A 145 -13.15 -6.52 9.45
C GLY A 145 -12.47 -5.30 10.08
N GLY A 146 -11.43 -4.78 9.41
CA GLY A 146 -10.72 -3.58 9.87
C GLY A 146 -10.21 -3.73 11.30
N ASN A 147 -10.57 -2.80 12.19
CA ASN A 147 -10.16 -2.80 13.59
C ASN A 147 -10.63 -4.03 14.40
N GLN A 148 -11.65 -4.75 13.93
CA GLN A 148 -12.15 -5.98 14.56
C GLN A 148 -11.63 -7.26 13.88
N TYR A 149 -10.73 -7.14 12.89
CA TYR A 149 -10.15 -8.29 12.22
C TYR A 149 -9.00 -8.88 13.05
N PHE A 150 -9.14 -10.16 13.40
CA PHE A 150 -8.09 -10.99 13.96
C PHE A 150 -7.96 -12.31 13.19
N GLU A 151 -6.78 -12.92 13.22
CA GLU A 151 -6.47 -14.19 12.56
C GLU A 151 -5.66 -15.07 13.51
N TYR A 152 -6.13 -16.30 13.76
CA TYR A 152 -5.45 -17.28 14.59
C TYR A 152 -4.69 -18.26 13.71
N THR A 153 -3.38 -18.37 13.93
CA THR A 153 -2.48 -19.08 13.02
C THR A 153 -2.18 -20.51 13.45
N SER A 154 -1.63 -21.29 12.53
CA SER A 154 -1.02 -22.60 12.77
C SER A 154 0.06 -22.59 13.86
N GLN A 155 0.69 -21.44 14.11
CA GLN A 155 1.70 -21.25 15.16
C GLN A 155 1.11 -20.87 16.52
N ARG A 156 -0.22 -20.88 16.65
CA ARG A 156 -0.98 -20.56 17.88
C ARG A 156 -0.84 -19.12 18.37
N ASP A 157 -0.45 -18.20 17.50
CA ASP A 157 -0.57 -16.76 17.78
C ASP A 157 -1.88 -16.19 17.23
N LEU A 158 -2.25 -15.02 17.76
CA LEU A 158 -3.47 -14.32 17.41
C LEU A 158 -3.10 -12.92 16.90
N ARG A 159 -3.28 -12.71 15.59
CA ARG A 159 -2.72 -11.59 14.85
C ARG A 159 -3.79 -10.58 14.43
N HIS A 160 -3.47 -9.29 14.54
CA HIS A 160 -4.13 -8.21 13.83
C HIS A 160 -3.16 -7.68 12.76
N ASN A 161 -3.47 -7.94 11.49
CA ASN A 161 -2.49 -7.87 10.40
C ASN A 161 -3.03 -7.20 9.12
N ILE A 162 -3.88 -6.18 9.31
CA ILE A 162 -4.44 -5.31 8.25
C ILE A 162 -3.42 -4.26 7.76
N GLY A 163 -2.45 -3.87 8.59
CA GLY A 163 -1.41 -2.88 8.24
C GLY A 163 -0.03 -3.31 8.75
N LYS A 164 0.23 -3.14 10.05
CA LYS A 164 1.38 -3.78 10.70
C LYS A 164 1.05 -5.22 11.10
N GLN A 165 2.06 -6.07 11.20
CA GLN A 165 1.89 -7.39 11.81
C GLN A 165 1.92 -7.24 13.34
N LEU A 166 0.74 -7.12 13.93
CA LEU A 166 0.57 -7.02 15.38
C LEU A 166 0.08 -8.35 15.95
N CYS A 167 0.64 -8.75 17.08
CA CYS A 167 0.26 -9.95 17.82
C CYS A 167 -0.36 -9.58 19.17
N LEU A 168 -1.36 -10.35 19.57
CA LEU A 168 -1.98 -10.27 20.89
C LEU A 168 -0.99 -10.75 21.95
N HIS A 169 -0.61 -9.85 22.85
CA HIS A 169 0.41 -10.07 23.86
C HIS A 169 -0.18 -9.96 25.27
N ALA A 170 0.14 -10.94 26.12
CA ALA A 170 -0.30 -11.01 27.51
C ALA A 170 0.80 -10.56 28.48
N SER A 171 0.67 -9.35 29.03
CA SER A 171 1.52 -8.84 30.11
C SER A 171 0.96 -9.16 31.51
N ALA A 172 1.68 -8.78 32.56
CA ALA A 172 1.28 -9.04 33.96
C ALA A 172 -0.01 -8.32 34.39
N SER A 173 -0.39 -7.23 33.71
CA SER A 173 -1.53 -6.38 34.08
C SER A 173 -2.46 -6.01 32.91
N THR A 174 -2.00 -6.08 31.66
CA THR A 174 -2.79 -5.69 30.48
C THR A 174 -2.68 -6.67 29.33
N LEU A 175 -3.78 -6.78 28.58
CA LEU A 175 -3.84 -7.37 27.25
C LEU A 175 -3.68 -6.26 26.22
N GLY A 176 -2.78 -6.43 25.26
CA GLY A 176 -2.54 -5.41 24.24
C GLY A 176 -1.93 -5.98 22.97
N LEU A 177 -1.80 -5.12 21.96
CA LEU A 177 -1.08 -5.45 20.73
C LEU A 177 0.36 -4.96 20.77
N ARG A 178 1.27 -5.73 20.21
CA ARG A 178 2.67 -5.36 19.93
C ARG A 178 3.07 -5.89 18.56
N SER A 179 4.18 -5.43 18.00
CA SER A 179 4.77 -6.06 16.81
C SER A 179 5.00 -7.55 17.09
N CYS A 180 4.55 -8.43 16.21
CA CYS A 180 4.75 -9.87 16.36
C CYS A 180 6.24 -10.21 16.47
N GLN A 181 6.62 -11.02 17.47
CA GLN A 181 7.99 -11.53 17.59
C GLN A 181 8.25 -12.70 16.63
N PHE A 182 7.22 -13.46 16.27
CA PHE A 182 7.30 -14.43 15.17
C PHE A 182 7.11 -13.71 13.82
N THR A 183 8.14 -13.70 12.99
CA THR A 183 8.15 -13.06 11.66
C THR A 183 8.48 -14.03 10.52
N GLY A 184 8.66 -15.32 10.80
CA GLY A 184 9.03 -16.34 9.80
C GLY A 184 10.22 -17.17 10.23
N LYS A 185 11.06 -17.60 9.27
CA LYS A 185 12.23 -18.44 9.52
C LYS A 185 13.13 -17.83 10.62
N ASN A 186 13.67 -18.70 11.47
CA ASN A 186 14.54 -18.40 12.61
C ASN A 186 13.87 -17.69 13.82
N SER A 187 12.56 -17.45 13.80
CA SER A 187 11.80 -16.98 14.97
C SER A 187 10.87 -18.07 15.52
N LYS A 188 10.40 -17.92 16.76
CA LYS A 188 9.34 -18.75 17.37
C LYS A 188 8.32 -17.84 18.03
N VAL A 189 7.06 -18.28 18.10
CA VAL A 189 6.04 -17.59 18.90
C VAL A 189 6.47 -17.68 20.38
N PRO A 190 6.63 -16.54 21.08
CA PRO A 190 6.99 -16.54 22.49
C PRO A 190 5.77 -16.85 23.36
N LYS A 191 6.00 -17.36 24.58
CA LYS A 191 4.93 -17.85 25.48
C LYS A 191 3.91 -16.80 25.91
N ASP A 192 4.19 -15.51 25.71
CA ASP A 192 3.31 -14.37 25.96
C ASP A 192 2.50 -13.91 24.73
N GLU A 193 2.79 -14.47 23.55
CA GLU A 193 2.00 -14.35 22.31
C GLU A 193 1.35 -15.69 21.88
N GLU A 194 1.60 -16.80 22.59
CA GLU A 194 0.94 -18.11 22.39
C GLU A 194 -0.44 -18.18 23.08
N TRP A 195 -1.46 -18.62 22.33
CA TRP A 195 -2.86 -18.72 22.74
C TRP A 195 -3.45 -20.09 22.45
N GLU A 196 -4.24 -20.64 23.38
CA GLU A 196 -4.97 -21.89 23.17
C GLU A 196 -6.48 -21.63 23.09
N LEU A 197 -7.08 -21.94 21.94
CA LEU A 197 -8.52 -21.80 21.71
C LEU A 197 -9.27 -23.05 22.14
N THR A 198 -9.80 -23.03 23.37
CA THR A 198 -10.66 -24.10 23.91
C THR A 198 -12.06 -24.05 23.29
N GLN A 199 -12.60 -25.19 22.84
CA GLN A 199 -13.99 -25.28 22.34
C GLN A 199 -15.03 -24.77 23.36
N PRO A 200 -16.20 -24.23 22.94
CA PRO A 200 -17.25 -23.78 23.84
C PRO A 200 -17.82 -24.92 24.68
N CYS A 201 -18.05 -24.68 25.98
CA CYS A 201 -18.67 -25.66 26.88
C CYS A 201 -20.20 -25.58 26.78
N PRO A 202 -20.93 -26.70 26.92
CA PRO A 202 -22.29 -26.63 27.47
C PRO A 202 -22.25 -25.83 28.78
N ALA A 203 -23.30 -25.04 29.02
CA ALA A 203 -23.31 -23.98 30.04
C ALA A 203 -22.91 -24.51 31.43
N GLY A 204 -21.77 -24.03 31.95
CA GLY A 204 -21.26 -24.47 33.25
C GLY A 204 -19.88 -23.89 33.56
N LYS A 205 -18.82 -24.41 32.91
CA LYS A 205 -17.42 -24.03 33.17
C LYS A 205 -16.57 -24.13 31.90
N ARG A 206 -16.05 -23.02 31.36
CA ARG A 206 -14.83 -22.95 30.51
C ARG A 206 -14.25 -21.53 30.50
N LYS A 207 -12.94 -21.45 30.31
CA LYS A 207 -12.11 -20.23 30.31
C LYS A 207 -11.21 -20.26 29.08
N VAL A 208 -10.86 -19.10 28.54
CA VAL A 208 -9.67 -18.98 27.66
C VAL A 208 -8.44 -19.02 28.58
N SER A 209 -7.48 -19.93 28.33
CA SER A 209 -6.27 -20.08 29.15
C SER A 209 -5.01 -19.85 28.32
N LYS A 210 -4.02 -19.17 28.92
CA LYS A 210 -2.67 -19.06 28.41
C LYS A 210 -1.98 -20.44 28.49
N ALA A 211 -1.24 -20.81 27.47
CA ALA A 211 -0.45 -22.04 27.46
C ALA A 211 0.83 -21.88 28.31
N ALA A 212 0.75 -22.10 29.62
CA ALA A 212 1.86 -22.58 30.45
C ALA A 212 1.44 -22.90 31.89
N ASP A 213 1.97 -24.02 32.38
CA ASP A 213 2.46 -24.34 33.73
C ASP A 213 1.82 -23.72 35.00
N LYS A 214 1.70 -24.57 36.03
CA LYS A 214 1.05 -24.29 37.30
C LYS A 214 1.90 -23.40 38.22
N ARG A 215 1.82 -22.08 38.04
CA ARG A 215 1.83 -21.07 39.14
C ARG A 215 1.57 -19.66 38.61
N SER A 216 0.64 -18.95 39.26
CA SER A 216 0.53 -17.48 39.27
C SER A 216 0.21 -16.77 37.94
N ILE A 217 -1.09 -16.59 37.65
CA ILE A 217 -1.69 -15.28 37.28
C ILE A 217 -3.20 -15.31 37.65
N LYS A 218 -3.58 -14.55 38.69
CA LYS A 218 -4.98 -14.40 39.14
C LYS A 218 -5.74 -13.36 38.28
N TRP A 219 -5.86 -13.55 36.96
CA TRP A 219 -6.64 -12.60 36.11
C TRP A 219 -7.53 -13.22 35.02
N VAL A 220 -7.64 -14.54 34.92
CA VAL A 220 -8.61 -15.20 34.01
C VAL A 220 -10.01 -15.27 34.66
N GLN A 221 -10.56 -14.09 35.00
CA GLN A 221 -11.87 -13.95 35.65
C GLN A 221 -12.70 -12.73 35.19
N LEU A 222 -12.21 -11.94 34.22
CA LEU A 222 -12.94 -10.76 33.70
C LEU A 222 -13.08 -10.66 32.18
N MET A 223 -12.90 -11.77 31.45
CA MET A 223 -13.31 -11.87 30.04
C MET A 223 -14.36 -12.97 29.87
N ALA A 224 -15.61 -12.55 29.74
CA ALA A 224 -16.74 -13.45 29.58
C ALA A 224 -16.74 -14.10 28.18
N ARG A 225 -16.77 -15.44 28.15
CA ARG A 225 -17.31 -16.27 27.07
C ARG A 225 -17.07 -15.73 25.64
N ALA A 226 -15.83 -15.71 25.16
CA ALA A 226 -15.58 -15.39 23.75
C ALA A 226 -16.00 -16.57 22.85
N VAL A 227 -16.70 -16.31 21.74
CA VAL A 227 -16.94 -17.27 20.66
C VAL A 227 -16.48 -16.67 19.34
N VAL A 228 -15.69 -17.45 18.61
CA VAL A 228 -15.19 -17.09 17.28
C VAL A 228 -16.11 -17.71 16.24
N TYR A 229 -16.66 -16.90 15.35
CA TYR A 229 -17.61 -17.34 14.32
C TYR A 229 -16.88 -17.56 12.99
N SER A 230 -17.05 -18.74 12.40
CA SER A 230 -16.62 -19.03 11.02
C SER A 230 -17.85 -19.11 10.13
N HIS A 231 -17.83 -18.44 8.97
CA HIS A 231 -18.92 -18.50 7.99
C HIS A 231 -18.45 -19.23 6.73
N GLY A 232 -18.84 -20.50 6.61
CA GLY A 232 -19.03 -21.17 5.33
C GLY A 232 -20.51 -21.14 4.95
N ASN A 233 -20.81 -20.84 3.68
CA ASN A 233 -22.12 -20.90 3.01
C ASN A 233 -23.40 -21.02 3.88
N MET A 234 -24.22 -19.96 3.87
CA MET A 234 -25.68 -20.18 3.77
C MET A 234 -26.39 -19.07 3.00
N LEU A 235 -27.47 -19.47 2.32
CA LEU A 235 -28.20 -18.71 1.33
C LEU A 235 -29.46 -18.07 1.94
N ARG A 236 -29.72 -16.78 1.65
CA ARG A 236 -31.00 -16.03 1.81
C ARG A 236 -31.61 -15.91 3.22
N PHE A 237 -31.85 -14.68 3.67
CA PHE A 237 -33.21 -14.10 3.84
C PHE A 237 -33.14 -12.55 3.91
N LEU A 238 -34.28 -11.87 4.07
CA LEU A 238 -34.57 -10.55 3.45
C LEU A 238 -34.34 -9.30 4.34
N VAL A 239 -33.61 -8.31 3.78
CA VAL A 239 -34.01 -6.91 3.44
C VAL A 239 -34.64 -5.95 4.51
N LEU A 240 -34.12 -4.70 4.51
CA LEU A 240 -34.60 -3.44 5.18
C LEU A 240 -34.42 -3.38 6.72
N ALA A 241 -34.02 -2.27 7.37
CA ALA A 241 -33.51 -0.93 6.98
C ALA A 241 -32.67 -0.36 8.19
N SER A 242 -32.12 0.87 8.28
CA SER A 242 -32.02 2.06 7.41
C SER A 242 -30.84 2.97 7.87
N LEU A 243 -30.45 3.94 7.02
CA LEU A 243 -29.75 5.22 7.29
C LEU A 243 -29.16 5.49 8.70
N VAL A 244 -27.83 5.38 8.83
CA VAL A 244 -27.03 6.28 9.71
C VAL A 244 -25.75 6.71 8.99
N LEU A 245 -25.72 8.01 8.67
CA LEU A 245 -24.58 8.91 8.43
C LEU A 245 -23.36 8.45 7.59
N TYR A 246 -22.99 9.34 6.66
CA TYR A 246 -21.73 9.34 5.91
C TYR A 246 -20.49 9.44 6.83
N GLY A 247 -20.08 8.30 7.39
CA GLY A 247 -18.72 8.12 7.91
C GLY A 247 -17.74 7.95 6.76
N HIS A 248 -17.38 9.05 6.07
CA HIS A 248 -16.22 9.04 5.17
C HIS A 248 -14.97 8.84 6.02
N SER A 249 -14.59 7.59 6.24
CA SER A 249 -13.30 7.24 6.84
C SER A 249 -12.21 7.59 5.82
N THR A 250 -11.77 8.84 5.88
CA THR A 250 -10.53 9.26 5.24
C THR A 250 -9.41 8.47 5.88
N GLN A 251 -8.94 7.44 5.18
CA GLN A 251 -7.67 6.79 5.48
C GLN A 251 -6.54 7.79 5.22
N ASP A 252 -6.38 8.76 6.12
CA ASP A 252 -5.07 9.37 6.31
C ASP A 252 -4.17 8.22 6.79
N PHE A 253 -3.14 7.91 5.99
CA PHE A 253 -2.08 6.97 6.32
C PHE A 253 -0.91 7.78 6.92
N PRO A 254 -0.74 7.83 8.25
CA PRO A 254 0.39 8.54 8.84
C PRO A 254 1.60 7.62 8.79
N GLU A 255 2.49 7.89 7.84
CA GLU A 255 3.93 7.64 7.85
C GLU A 255 4.48 6.57 8.82
N THR A 256 5.10 5.56 8.25
CA THR A 256 6.47 5.23 8.67
C THR A 256 7.40 6.29 8.06
N ASN A 257 8.18 7.00 8.88
CA ASN A 257 8.97 8.17 8.44
C ASN A 257 10.12 7.86 7.45
N ALA A 258 10.26 6.61 7.00
CA ALA A 258 11.03 6.25 5.83
C ALA A 258 10.05 5.94 4.68
N ARG A 259 9.76 6.95 3.84
CA ARG A 259 8.96 6.77 2.60
C ARG A 259 9.79 6.21 1.44
N VAL A 260 11.11 6.11 1.62
CA VAL A 260 12.08 5.38 0.79
C VAL A 260 12.63 4.22 1.61
N VAL A 261 12.76 3.02 1.04
CA VAL A 261 13.47 1.91 1.69
C VAL A 261 14.96 2.25 1.76
N GLY A 262 15.49 2.45 2.96
CA GLY A 262 16.90 2.81 3.19
C GLY A 262 17.29 4.26 2.88
N GLY A 263 16.33 5.13 2.55
CA GLY A 263 16.63 6.56 2.30
C GLY A 263 16.77 7.38 3.58
N THR A 264 17.62 8.40 3.52
CA THR A 264 17.78 9.44 4.55
C THR A 264 17.30 10.79 4.03
N GLU A 265 17.12 11.77 4.93
CA GLU A 265 16.90 13.16 4.53
C GLU A 265 18.06 13.64 3.64
N ALA A 266 17.73 14.42 2.61
CA ALA A 266 18.74 14.94 1.68
C ALA A 266 19.60 15.99 2.40
N GLN A 267 20.92 15.95 2.23
CA GLN A 267 21.74 17.07 2.71
C GLN A 267 21.39 18.32 1.91
N ARG A 268 21.24 19.45 2.62
CA ARG A 268 20.97 20.77 2.01
C ARG A 268 21.94 21.04 0.86
N ASN A 269 21.40 21.41 -0.30
CA ASN A 269 22.13 21.68 -1.55
C ASN A 269 22.90 20.50 -2.19
N SER A 270 22.78 19.26 -1.70
CA SER A 270 23.50 18.10 -2.27
C SER A 270 22.97 17.61 -3.62
N TRP A 271 21.73 17.96 -3.99
CA TRP A 271 21.07 17.52 -5.23
C TRP A 271 20.63 18.72 -6.10
N PRO A 272 21.58 19.49 -6.68
CA PRO A 272 21.27 20.72 -7.42
C PRO A 272 20.48 20.49 -8.73
N SER A 273 20.40 19.25 -9.21
CA SER A 273 19.58 18.88 -10.37
C SER A 273 18.11 18.66 -10.03
N GLN A 274 17.74 18.48 -8.75
CA GLN A 274 16.36 18.33 -8.32
C GLN A 274 15.63 19.68 -8.43
N ILE A 275 14.47 19.69 -9.06
CA ILE A 275 13.65 20.90 -9.17
C ILE A 275 12.25 20.71 -8.59
N SER A 276 11.62 21.82 -8.23
CA SER A 276 10.23 21.94 -7.83
C SER A 276 9.45 22.66 -8.94
N LEU A 277 8.61 21.93 -9.67
CA LEU A 277 7.73 22.49 -10.69
C LEU A 277 6.49 23.07 -10.00
N GLN A 278 6.21 24.34 -10.26
CA GLN A 278 5.10 25.08 -9.67
C GLN A 278 4.20 25.68 -10.76
N TYR A 279 2.89 25.74 -10.50
CA TYR A 279 1.92 26.42 -11.37
C TYR A 279 1.26 27.60 -10.66
N LEU A 280 0.87 28.61 -11.44
CA LEU A 280 0.13 29.77 -10.95
C LEU A 280 -1.38 29.45 -10.88
N SER A 281 -2.02 29.82 -9.77
CA SER A 281 -3.48 29.75 -9.61
C SER A 281 -3.93 30.79 -8.58
N GLY A 282 -4.97 31.59 -8.88
CA GLY A 282 -5.48 32.58 -7.92
C GLY A 282 -4.44 33.57 -7.40
N GLY A 283 -3.44 33.94 -8.22
CA GLY A 283 -2.32 34.81 -7.83
C GLY A 283 -1.22 34.14 -6.99
N SER A 284 -1.39 32.88 -6.58
CA SER A 284 -0.42 32.13 -5.77
C SER A 284 0.22 30.98 -6.56
N TRP A 285 1.46 30.62 -6.18
CA TRP A 285 2.22 29.54 -6.80
C TRP A 285 2.11 28.25 -5.99
N TYR A 286 1.81 27.14 -6.65
CA TYR A 286 1.61 25.84 -6.02
C TYR A 286 2.52 24.77 -6.63
N HIS A 287 3.24 24.03 -5.78
CA HIS A 287 4.05 22.89 -6.20
C HIS A 287 3.18 21.74 -6.73
N THR A 288 3.44 21.28 -7.97
CA THR A 288 2.70 20.19 -8.63
C THR A 288 3.53 18.91 -8.79
N CYS A 289 4.80 19.02 -9.21
CA CYS A 289 5.65 17.86 -9.46
C CYS A 289 7.12 18.17 -9.17
N GLY A 290 7.91 17.11 -8.97
CA GLY A 290 9.36 17.20 -9.13
C GLY A 290 9.77 17.21 -10.61
N GLY A 291 11.05 17.46 -10.85
CA GLY A 291 11.71 17.25 -12.14
C GLY A 291 13.22 17.26 -11.98
N THR A 292 13.93 17.08 -13.08
CA THR A 292 15.39 17.01 -13.11
C THR A 292 15.97 17.96 -14.14
N LEU A 293 16.94 18.79 -13.76
CA LEU A 293 17.76 19.57 -14.68
C LEU A 293 18.66 18.62 -15.49
N ILE A 294 18.37 18.43 -16.77
CA ILE A 294 19.10 17.50 -17.66
C ILE A 294 20.19 18.20 -18.48
N ARG A 295 20.09 19.53 -18.63
CA ARG A 295 21.06 20.41 -19.31
C ARG A 295 20.83 21.83 -18.80
N ARG A 296 21.82 22.72 -18.96
CA ARG A 296 21.62 24.17 -18.79
C ARG A 296 20.35 24.59 -19.54
N ASN A 297 19.38 25.16 -18.82
CA ASN A 297 18.08 25.62 -19.31
C ASN A 297 17.05 24.53 -19.71
N TRP A 298 17.28 23.24 -19.45
CA TRP A 298 16.33 22.16 -19.76
C TRP A 298 16.00 21.30 -18.54
N VAL A 299 14.70 21.15 -18.27
CA VAL A 299 14.14 20.36 -17.17
C VAL A 299 13.28 19.22 -17.72
N MET A 300 13.54 17.99 -17.29
CA MET A 300 12.69 16.83 -17.53
C MET A 300 11.64 16.67 -16.42
N THR A 301 10.40 16.35 -16.79
CA THR A 301 9.30 16.04 -15.86
C THR A 301 8.29 15.09 -16.52
N ALA A 302 7.36 14.52 -15.75
CA ALA A 302 6.32 13.64 -16.29
C ALA A 302 5.25 14.43 -17.06
N ALA A 303 4.66 13.84 -18.10
CA ALA A 303 3.80 14.58 -19.03
C ALA A 303 2.51 15.13 -18.40
N HIS A 304 1.85 14.35 -17.54
CA HIS A 304 0.67 14.76 -16.78
C HIS A 304 0.91 15.93 -15.78
N CYS A 305 2.17 16.32 -15.55
CA CYS A 305 2.50 17.50 -14.74
C CYS A 305 2.32 18.82 -15.51
N VAL A 306 2.36 18.76 -16.85
CA VAL A 306 2.48 19.92 -17.75
C VAL A 306 1.52 19.90 -18.95
N ASP A 307 0.66 18.88 -19.07
CA ASP A 307 -0.31 18.75 -20.17
C ASP A 307 -1.56 19.65 -20.04
N SER A 308 -1.65 20.43 -18.97
CA SER A 308 -2.68 21.46 -18.76
C SER A 308 -2.16 22.86 -19.10
N GLN A 309 -3.02 23.68 -19.73
CA GLN A 309 -2.69 25.08 -20.04
C GLN A 309 -2.65 25.92 -18.76
N ARG A 310 -1.47 26.00 -18.15
CA ARG A 310 -1.18 26.79 -16.95
C ARG A 310 0.13 27.55 -17.13
N THR A 311 0.29 28.65 -16.40
CA THR A 311 1.59 29.30 -16.26
C THR A 311 2.44 28.52 -15.27
N PHE A 312 3.62 28.07 -15.70
CA PHE A 312 4.54 27.28 -14.88
C PHE A 312 5.83 28.06 -14.57
N ARG A 313 6.39 27.81 -13.39
CA ARG A 313 7.77 28.16 -13.03
C ARG A 313 8.50 26.95 -12.47
N VAL A 314 9.81 26.95 -12.62
CA VAL A 314 10.74 26.01 -11.99
C VAL A 314 11.38 26.71 -10.80
N VAL A 315 11.50 26.00 -9.69
CA VAL A 315 12.29 26.43 -8.52
C VAL A 315 13.41 25.43 -8.31
N VAL A 316 14.63 25.93 -8.16
CA VAL A 316 15.83 25.13 -7.84
C VAL A 316 16.49 25.70 -6.58
N GLY A 317 17.32 24.90 -5.90
CA GLY A 317 17.96 25.33 -4.64
C GLY A 317 17.02 25.36 -3.42
N ASP A 318 15.80 24.88 -3.59
CA ASP A 318 14.78 24.67 -2.55
C ASP A 318 15.07 23.33 -1.83
N HIS A 319 15.23 23.34 -0.51
CA HIS A 319 15.41 22.14 0.31
C HIS A 319 14.13 21.79 1.08
N ASN A 320 13.35 22.80 1.49
CA ASN A 320 12.07 22.62 2.17
C ASN A 320 10.97 23.52 1.59
N LEU A 321 10.10 22.93 0.75
CA LEU A 321 8.92 23.55 0.11
C LEU A 321 7.97 24.33 1.04
N SER A 322 8.06 24.15 2.36
CA SER A 322 7.22 24.82 3.36
C SER A 322 7.90 26.04 4.00
N GLN A 323 9.14 26.34 3.64
CA GLN A 323 9.96 27.43 4.18
C GLN A 323 10.59 28.22 3.03
N ASN A 324 11.31 29.29 3.36
CA ASN A 324 12.21 29.98 2.44
C ASN A 324 13.62 29.80 2.98
N ASP A 325 14.39 28.96 2.31
CA ASP A 325 15.76 28.59 2.65
C ASP A 325 16.78 29.68 2.28
N GLY A 326 16.38 30.66 1.46
CA GLY A 326 17.23 31.75 0.95
C GLY A 326 18.13 31.33 -0.22
N THR A 327 18.00 30.10 -0.72
CA THR A 327 18.77 29.52 -1.83
C THR A 327 17.93 29.29 -3.09
N GLU A 328 16.63 29.55 -3.01
CA GLU A 328 15.65 29.34 -4.06
C GLU A 328 15.81 30.30 -5.24
N GLN A 329 15.94 29.74 -6.44
CA GLN A 329 15.94 30.49 -7.68
C GLN A 329 14.66 30.17 -8.46
N TYR A 330 13.82 31.18 -8.65
CA TYR A 330 12.53 31.07 -9.34
C TYR A 330 12.70 31.45 -10.82
N VAL A 331 12.32 30.56 -11.74
CA VAL A 331 12.56 30.75 -13.18
C VAL A 331 11.33 30.39 -13.99
N SER A 332 10.94 31.27 -14.91
CA SER A 332 9.77 31.08 -15.77
C SER A 332 10.02 29.99 -16.83
N VAL A 333 9.03 29.13 -17.05
CA VAL A 333 9.06 28.18 -18.17
C VAL A 333 8.73 28.93 -19.46
N GLN A 334 9.62 28.89 -20.46
CA GLN A 334 9.43 29.56 -21.74
C GLN A 334 8.74 28.66 -22.78
N LYS A 335 9.06 27.36 -22.77
CA LYS A 335 8.47 26.38 -23.70
C LYS A 335 8.30 25.02 -23.01
N ILE A 336 7.21 24.33 -23.31
CA ILE A 336 6.97 22.95 -22.89
C ILE A 336 6.94 22.10 -24.16
N VAL A 337 7.66 20.98 -24.16
CA VAL A 337 7.64 19.96 -25.22
C VAL A 337 7.06 18.69 -24.61
N VAL A 338 5.89 18.28 -25.12
CA VAL A 338 5.20 17.05 -24.73
C VAL A 338 5.45 15.97 -25.77
N HIS A 339 5.72 14.74 -25.33
CA HIS A 339 5.92 13.63 -26.24
C HIS A 339 4.66 13.37 -27.10
N PRO A 340 4.75 13.23 -28.44
CA PRO A 340 3.59 13.10 -29.33
C PRO A 340 2.63 11.96 -28.98
N ASN A 341 3.15 10.86 -28.42
CA ASN A 341 2.34 9.69 -28.06
C ASN A 341 1.67 9.83 -26.66
N TRP A 342 1.86 10.96 -25.96
CA TRP A 342 1.21 11.20 -24.67
C TRP A 342 -0.31 11.24 -24.81
N ASN A 343 -1.00 10.36 -24.08
CA ASN A 343 -2.45 10.30 -24.05
C ASN A 343 -3.00 10.60 -22.65
N LYS A 344 -3.46 11.84 -22.44
CA LYS A 344 -4.10 12.31 -21.20
C LYS A 344 -5.30 11.46 -20.72
N ASN A 345 -5.95 10.72 -21.63
CA ASN A 345 -7.07 9.84 -21.28
C ASN A 345 -6.60 8.45 -20.81
N ASN A 346 -5.30 8.14 -20.92
CA ASN A 346 -4.71 6.85 -20.59
C ASN A 346 -3.39 6.99 -19.80
N VAL A 347 -3.41 7.81 -18.74
CA VAL A 347 -2.28 8.10 -17.84
C VAL A 347 -1.60 6.83 -17.28
N ALA A 348 -2.31 5.71 -17.21
CA ALA A 348 -1.80 4.44 -16.69
C ALA A 348 -1.12 3.55 -17.74
N ALA A 349 -1.21 3.86 -19.04
CA ALA A 349 -0.54 3.11 -20.10
C ALA A 349 0.91 3.59 -20.30
N GLY A 350 1.74 3.42 -19.28
CA GLY A 350 3.18 3.32 -19.50
C GLY A 350 3.47 1.96 -20.14
N TYR A 351 3.84 1.96 -21.42
CA TYR A 351 4.36 0.75 -22.07
C TYR A 351 5.85 0.61 -21.70
N GLU A 352 6.19 -0.44 -20.93
CA GLU A 352 7.56 -0.92 -20.90
C GLU A 352 7.81 -1.70 -22.19
N GLY A 353 8.74 -1.21 -23.02
CA GLY A 353 8.88 -1.61 -24.41
C GLY A 353 9.47 -3.01 -24.61
N GLY A 354 8.62 -4.03 -24.56
CA GLY A 354 8.92 -5.36 -25.10
C GLY A 354 8.79 -5.41 -26.62
N GLY A 355 9.86 -5.05 -27.34
CA GLY A 355 10.15 -5.49 -28.72
C GLY A 355 9.09 -5.29 -29.82
N ALA A 356 9.03 -4.09 -30.42
CA ALA A 356 8.78 -3.94 -31.87
C ALA A 356 9.12 -2.51 -32.36
N SER A 357 10.18 -2.38 -33.13
CA SER A 357 10.47 -1.15 -33.89
C SER A 357 9.39 -0.92 -34.96
N ARG A 358 8.48 0.04 -34.73
CA ARG A 358 7.64 0.63 -35.78
C ARG A 358 8.06 2.09 -35.97
N GLY A 359 8.39 2.43 -37.21
CA GLY A 359 9.09 3.68 -37.53
C GLY A 359 8.30 4.95 -37.18
N VAL A 360 9.01 5.94 -36.65
CA VAL A 360 8.48 7.28 -36.39
C VAL A 360 8.36 8.04 -37.71
N GLY A 361 7.14 8.39 -38.10
CA GLY A 361 6.89 9.35 -39.17
C GLY A 361 7.32 10.77 -38.75
N ALA A 362 8.02 11.47 -39.62
CA ALA A 362 8.58 12.79 -39.34
C ALA A 362 7.50 13.86 -39.07
N GLY A 363 7.79 14.83 -38.18
CA GLY A 363 6.87 15.94 -37.92
C GLY A 363 7.30 16.98 -36.87
N ALA A 364 8.26 16.69 -35.99
CA ALA A 364 8.79 17.65 -35.02
C ALA A 364 10.32 17.54 -34.93
N ALA A 365 11.02 18.66 -35.06
CA ALA A 365 12.47 18.73 -34.90
C ALA A 365 12.85 18.61 -33.41
N TRP A 366 13.22 17.41 -33.00
CA TRP A 366 13.81 17.15 -31.69
C TRP A 366 15.27 17.66 -31.63
N PRO A 367 15.77 18.12 -30.48
CA PRO A 367 17.20 18.30 -30.27
C PRO A 367 17.95 16.98 -30.50
N GLN A 368 19.06 17.02 -31.25
CA GLN A 368 19.90 15.84 -31.47
C GLN A 368 20.31 15.20 -30.14
N GLY A 369 20.16 13.86 -30.04
CA GLY A 369 20.42 13.08 -28.83
C GLY A 369 19.18 12.69 -27.99
N MET A 370 17.96 13.01 -28.43
CA MET A 370 16.71 12.67 -27.71
C MET A 370 15.92 11.48 -28.28
N GLU A 371 16.58 10.49 -28.90
CA GLU A 371 15.90 9.39 -29.61
C GLU A 371 15.44 8.21 -28.72
N TRP A 372 15.83 8.17 -27.44
CA TRP A 372 15.58 7.05 -26.51
C TRP A 372 14.57 7.35 -25.38
N TRP A 373 13.64 8.28 -25.60
CA TRP A 373 12.82 8.84 -24.51
C TRP A 373 11.49 8.08 -24.32
N PRO A 374 11.14 7.66 -23.09
CA PRO A 374 9.82 7.09 -22.78
C PRO A 374 8.65 8.00 -23.17
N GLU A 375 7.57 7.39 -23.68
CA GLU A 375 6.40 8.10 -24.21
C GLU A 375 5.61 8.94 -23.19
N THR A 376 5.96 8.82 -21.91
CA THR A 376 5.30 9.44 -20.75
C THR A 376 6.01 10.70 -20.23
N LEU A 377 7.12 11.12 -20.85
CA LEU A 377 7.96 12.24 -20.41
C LEU A 377 7.76 13.53 -21.21
N CYS A 378 8.07 14.65 -20.56
CA CYS A 378 8.10 15.99 -21.12
C CYS A 378 9.42 16.69 -20.81
N VAL A 379 9.74 17.70 -21.62
CA VAL A 379 10.87 18.59 -21.34
C VAL A 379 10.43 20.05 -21.40
N ALA A 380 10.73 20.79 -20.35
CA ALA A 380 10.51 22.22 -20.23
C ALA A 380 11.81 22.98 -20.51
N PHE A 381 11.76 23.95 -21.41
CA PHE A 381 12.83 24.94 -21.61
C PHE A 381 12.58 26.13 -20.68
N VAL A 382 13.63 26.51 -19.95
CA VAL A 382 13.59 27.47 -18.85
C VAL A 382 14.57 28.59 -19.18
N ALA A 383 14.05 29.79 -19.45
CA ALA A 383 14.87 30.95 -19.77
C ALA A 383 15.35 31.60 -18.48
N TRP A 384 16.62 31.41 -18.16
CA TRP A 384 17.30 32.13 -17.10
C TRP A 384 17.56 33.58 -17.55
N PRO A 385 17.33 34.58 -16.69
CA PRO A 385 17.90 35.91 -16.89
C PRO A 385 19.43 35.80 -17.01
N CYS A 386 20.02 36.61 -17.88
CA CYS A 386 21.49 36.68 -18.05
C CYS A 386 22.18 37.32 -16.83
#